data_AF-B0K310-F1
#
_entry.id   AF-B0K310-F1
#
_cell.length_a   1.000
_cell.length_b   1.000
_cell.length_c   1.000
_cell.angle_alpha   90.00
_cell.angle_beta   90.00
_cell.angle_gamma   90.00
#
_symmetry.space_group_name_H-M   'P 1'
#
loop_
_entity.id
_entity.type
_entity.pdbx_description
1 polymer ?
#
loop_
_entity_poly.entity_id
_entity_poly.type
_entity_poly.pdbx_seq_one_letter_code
_entity_poly.pdbx_strand_id
1 'polypeptide(L)'
;MSKKIVFVGPVGAGKSTLIANLRKSENHVLKTQTITYMGEFVDIPGEYIEIRKFNYAVINEILSAKAVVIVQDATSSKMAVPPGFCSTFEGKKIFGVVNKIDIKGANPLKGKKLLLESGVKMENIIFVSAITGEGMKKLEETINKILKE
;
A
#
# COMPACT_ATOMS: atom_id res chain seq x y z
N MET A 1 -6.61 9.78 17.89
CA MET A 1 -6.55 9.13 16.57
C MET A 1 -5.20 8.45 16.42
N SER A 2 -5.13 7.25 15.84
CA SER A 2 -3.84 6.56 15.67
C SER A 2 -2.96 7.32 14.68
N LYS A 3 -1.65 7.35 14.90
CA LYS A 3 -0.68 7.94 13.96
C LYS A 3 -0.28 6.99 12.82
N LYS A 4 -0.99 5.85 12.68
CA LYS A 4 -0.51 4.73 11.87
C LYS A 4 -0.88 4.88 10.39
N ILE A 5 0.00 4.39 9.52
CA ILE A 5 -0.22 4.24 8.08
C ILE A 5 -0.35 2.76 7.76
N VAL A 6 -1.47 2.38 7.15
CA VAL A 6 -1.79 0.98 6.85
C VAL A 6 -1.48 0.68 5.39
N PHE A 7 -0.75 -0.40 5.11
CA PHE A 7 -0.45 -0.88 3.76
C PHE A 7 -1.37 -2.04 3.39
N VAL A 8 -2.06 -1.94 2.26
CA VAL A 8 -3.10 -2.86 1.80
C VAL A 8 -2.80 -3.26 0.36
N GLY A 9 -2.83 -4.55 0.06
CA GLY A 9 -2.61 -5.11 -1.27
C GLY A 9 -2.28 -6.60 -1.21
N PRO A 10 -2.28 -7.31 -2.34
CA PRO A 10 -2.18 -8.76 -2.40
C PRO A 10 -0.81 -9.26 -1.91
N VAL A 11 -0.72 -10.57 -1.73
CA VAL A 11 0.54 -11.24 -1.41
C VAL A 11 1.53 -10.95 -2.53
N GLY A 12 2.77 -10.62 -2.17
CA GLY A 12 3.83 -10.35 -3.16
C GLY A 12 3.79 -8.97 -3.78
N ALA A 13 2.83 -8.08 -3.47
CA ALA A 13 2.81 -6.71 -3.99
C ALA A 13 4.00 -5.82 -3.51
N GLY A 14 4.77 -6.31 -2.52
CA GLY A 14 5.98 -5.63 -2.01
C GLY A 14 5.73 -4.66 -0.84
N LYS A 15 4.60 -4.81 -0.13
CA LYS A 15 4.23 -3.98 1.04
C LYS A 15 5.32 -3.95 2.12
N SER A 16 5.76 -5.12 2.57
CA SER A 16 6.77 -5.26 3.62
C SER A 16 8.12 -4.65 3.19
N THR A 17 8.50 -4.81 1.91
CA THR A 17 9.72 -4.19 1.35
C THR A 17 9.61 -2.66 1.31
N LEU A 18 8.47 -2.11 0.91
CA LEU A 18 8.23 -0.67 0.93
C LEU A 18 8.34 -0.11 2.35
N ILE A 19 7.72 -0.78 3.33
CA ILE A 19 7.78 -0.38 4.74
C ILE A 19 9.24 -0.44 5.26
N ALA A 20 9.99 -1.49 4.94
CA ALA A 20 11.39 -1.60 5.36
C ALA A 20 12.25 -0.45 4.81
N ASN A 21 12.09 -0.12 3.53
CA ASN A 21 12.78 1.02 2.91
C ASN A 21 12.40 2.34 3.57
N LEU A 22 11.10 2.58 3.84
CA LEU A 22 10.61 3.80 4.49
C LEU A 22 11.14 3.96 5.92
N ARG A 23 11.37 2.84 6.61
CA ARG A 23 11.95 2.84 7.96
C ARG A 23 13.47 3.00 7.95
N LYS A 24 14.12 2.94 6.78
CA LYS A 24 15.58 2.85 6.64
C LYS A 24 16.17 1.73 7.50
N SER A 25 15.42 0.62 7.66
CA SER A 25 15.84 -0.50 8.50
C SER A 25 16.69 -1.48 7.69
N GLU A 26 17.89 -1.81 8.17
CA GLU A 26 18.81 -2.78 7.54
C GLU A 26 18.38 -4.25 7.70
N ASN A 27 17.30 -4.52 8.44
CA ASN A 27 16.89 -5.89 8.76
C ASN A 27 16.13 -6.56 7.61
N HIS A 28 16.48 -7.82 7.33
CA HIS A 28 15.82 -8.68 6.36
C HIS A 28 14.31 -8.78 6.60
N VAL A 29 13.55 -8.58 5.53
CA VAL A 29 12.08 -8.69 5.50
C VAL A 29 11.69 -10.17 5.62
N LEU A 30 11.12 -10.56 6.76
CA LEU A 30 10.44 -11.84 6.90
C LEU A 30 9.02 -11.75 6.32
N LYS A 31 8.52 -12.82 5.70
CA LYS A 31 7.13 -12.87 5.22
C LYS A 31 6.17 -12.68 6.39
N THR A 32 5.32 -11.67 6.27
CA THR A 32 4.28 -11.31 7.23
C THR A 32 3.14 -12.32 7.20
N GLN A 33 2.97 -13.13 8.27
CA GLN A 33 1.85 -14.09 8.40
C GLN A 33 0.70 -13.57 9.29
N THR A 34 0.93 -12.46 10.00
CA THR A 34 -0.03 -11.80 10.89
C THR A 34 0.05 -10.28 10.72
N ILE A 35 -1.00 -9.53 11.06
CA ILE A 35 -0.95 -8.06 11.06
C ILE A 35 0.25 -7.61 11.89
N THR A 36 1.19 -6.91 11.26
CA THR A 36 2.48 -6.57 11.88
C THR A 36 2.61 -5.07 12.02
N TYR A 37 2.83 -4.62 13.25
CA TYR A 37 3.06 -3.20 13.57
C TYR A 37 4.55 -2.90 13.56
N MET A 38 4.94 -1.94 12.72
CA MET A 38 6.32 -1.58 12.42
C MET A 38 6.52 -0.08 12.68
N GLY A 39 6.47 0.32 13.96
CA GLY A 39 6.46 1.73 14.35
C GLY A 39 5.15 2.40 13.94
N GLU A 40 5.22 3.38 13.05
CA GLU A 40 4.05 4.08 12.51
C GLU A 40 3.39 3.32 11.34
N PHE A 41 3.95 2.20 10.91
CA PHE A 41 3.42 1.42 9.78
C PHE A 41 2.69 0.17 10.25
N VAL A 42 1.64 -0.21 9.54
CA VAL A 42 0.92 -1.48 9.71
C VAL A 42 0.99 -2.24 8.39
N ASP A 43 1.61 -3.42 8.42
CA ASP A 43 1.64 -4.36 7.30
C ASP A 43 0.52 -5.38 7.48
N ILE A 44 -0.44 -5.37 6.56
CA ILE A 44 -1.55 -6.32 6.54
C ILE A 44 -1.16 -7.49 5.61
N PRO A 45 -1.18 -8.76 6.06
CA PRO A 45 -0.93 -9.89 5.18
C PRO A 45 -1.88 -9.86 3.98
N GLY A 46 -1.36 -10.15 2.78
CA GLY A 46 -2.16 -10.01 1.55
C GLY A 46 -3.34 -10.98 1.49
N GLU A 47 -3.21 -12.12 2.17
CA GLU A 47 -4.24 -13.16 2.34
C GLU A 47 -5.52 -12.60 2.98
N TYR A 48 -5.43 -11.52 3.75
CA TYR A 48 -6.57 -10.94 4.46
C TYR A 48 -7.51 -10.18 3.51
N ILE A 49 -7.02 -9.76 2.35
CA ILE A 49 -7.84 -9.10 1.31
C ILE A 49 -8.56 -10.16 0.45
N GLU A 50 -7.96 -11.34 0.31
CA GLU A 50 -8.51 -12.43 -0.49
C GLU A 50 -9.57 -13.25 0.29
N ILE A 51 -9.46 -13.32 1.61
CA ILE A 51 -10.34 -14.10 2.47
C ILE A 51 -11.42 -13.20 3.09
N ARG A 52 -12.67 -13.34 2.62
CA ARG A 52 -13.84 -12.56 3.09
C ARG A 52 -13.99 -12.46 4.61
N LYS A 53 -13.63 -13.52 5.35
CA LYS A 53 -13.72 -13.57 6.82
C LYS A 53 -12.77 -12.57 7.52
N PHE A 54 -11.66 -12.21 6.89
CA PHE A 54 -10.66 -11.30 7.44
C PHE A 54 -10.91 -9.82 7.10
N ASN A 55 -11.95 -9.52 6.31
CA ASN A 55 -12.33 -8.15 5.95
C ASN A 55 -12.53 -7.25 7.19
N TYR A 56 -13.13 -7.76 8.27
CA TYR A 56 -13.35 -6.96 9.48
C TYR A 56 -12.05 -6.48 10.14
N ALA A 57 -11.01 -7.31 10.18
CA ALA A 57 -9.72 -6.93 10.74
C ALA A 57 -9.06 -5.83 9.88
N VAL A 58 -9.08 -5.99 8.56
CA VAL A 58 -8.55 -5.00 7.61
C VAL A 58 -9.31 -3.67 7.71
N ILE A 59 -10.64 -3.73 7.75
CA ILE A 59 -11.51 -2.55 7.86
C ILE A 59 -11.24 -1.80 9.18
N ASN A 60 -11.14 -2.51 10.30
CA ASN A 60 -10.85 -1.88 11.60
C ASN A 60 -9.51 -1.15 11.61
N GLU A 61 -8.47 -1.75 11.03
CA GLU A 61 -7.17 -1.09 10.87
C GLU A 61 -7.28 0.17 10.01
N ILE A 62 -7.95 0.09 8.85
CA ILE A 62 -8.20 1.24 7.97
C ILE A 62 -8.96 2.36 8.68
N LEU A 63 -10.03 2.03 9.41
CA LEU A 63 -10.85 3.02 10.13
C LEU A 63 -10.08 3.71 11.25
N SER A 64 -9.14 3.01 11.90
CA SER A 64 -8.29 3.59 12.94
C SER A 64 -7.04 4.32 12.41
N ALA A 65 -6.69 4.11 11.14
CA ALA A 65 -5.48 4.64 10.52
C ALA A 65 -5.53 6.15 10.27
N LYS A 66 -4.35 6.77 10.24
CA LYS A 66 -4.16 8.15 9.77
C LYS A 66 -4.25 8.23 8.24
N ALA A 67 -3.67 7.26 7.56
CA ALA A 67 -3.74 7.11 6.11
C ALA A 67 -3.61 5.64 5.69
N VAL A 68 -4.03 5.35 4.46
CA VAL A 68 -3.96 4.02 3.84
C VAL A 68 -3.18 4.09 2.54
N VAL A 69 -2.30 3.12 2.32
CA VAL A 69 -1.54 2.95 1.08
C VAL A 69 -2.01 1.67 0.40
N ILE A 70 -2.63 1.79 -0.78
CA ILE A 70 -3.00 0.66 -1.63
C ILE A 70 -1.84 0.34 -2.55
N VAL A 71 -1.26 -0.86 -2.42
CA VAL A 71 -0.09 -1.29 -3.19
C VAL A 71 -0.51 -2.20 -4.33
N GLN A 72 -0.40 -1.69 -5.55
CA GLN A 72 -0.62 -2.42 -6.80
C GLN A 72 0.70 -2.90 -7.36
N ASP A 73 0.77 -4.20 -7.70
CA ASP A 73 1.89 -4.78 -8.43
C ASP A 73 1.77 -4.45 -9.92
N ALA A 74 2.79 -3.78 -10.49
CA ALA A 74 2.83 -3.42 -11.91
C ALA A 74 2.99 -4.62 -12.85
N THR A 75 3.42 -5.78 -12.37
CA THR A 75 3.51 -7.02 -13.17
C THR A 75 2.22 -7.83 -13.14
N SER A 76 1.29 -7.49 -12.24
CA SER A 76 0.04 -8.23 -12.06
C SER A 76 -1.09 -7.62 -12.88
N SER A 77 -1.93 -8.48 -13.46
CA SER A 77 -3.22 -8.09 -14.04
C SER A 77 -4.35 -8.05 -13.02
N LYS A 78 -4.13 -8.55 -11.80
CA LYS A 78 -5.12 -8.57 -10.72
C LYS A 78 -5.12 -7.23 -9.98
N MET A 79 -6.31 -6.77 -9.62
CA MET A 79 -6.48 -5.58 -8.79
C MET A 79 -5.94 -5.80 -7.38
N ALA A 80 -5.37 -4.76 -6.78
CA ALA A 80 -4.88 -4.82 -5.41
C ALA A 80 -6.03 -4.95 -4.39
N VAL A 81 -7.15 -4.28 -4.67
CA VAL A 81 -8.40 -4.31 -3.90
C VAL A 81 -9.58 -4.19 -4.88
N PRO A 82 -10.80 -4.63 -4.50
CA PRO A 82 -11.96 -4.58 -5.39
C PRO A 82 -12.28 -3.17 -5.93
N PRO A 83 -12.99 -3.06 -7.07
CA PRO A 83 -13.48 -1.77 -7.57
C PRO A 83 -14.30 -1.03 -6.52
N GLY A 84 -14.10 0.29 -6.43
CA GLY A 84 -14.81 1.15 -5.46
C GLY A 84 -14.47 0.91 -3.99
N PHE A 85 -13.54 0.00 -3.65
CA PHE A 85 -13.17 -0.30 -2.26
C PHE A 85 -12.78 0.96 -1.48
N CYS A 86 -11.97 1.83 -2.07
CA CYS A 86 -11.49 3.05 -1.41
C CYS A 86 -12.62 4.05 -1.16
N SER A 87 -13.65 4.06 -2.02
CA SER A 87 -14.81 4.95 -1.92
C SER A 87 -15.66 4.67 -0.67
N THR A 88 -15.53 3.49 -0.07
CA THR A 88 -16.24 3.14 1.18
C THR A 88 -15.69 3.84 2.41
N PHE A 89 -14.50 4.43 2.33
CA PHE A 89 -13.81 5.08 3.45
C PHE A 89 -13.75 6.60 3.25
N GLU A 90 -14.92 7.23 3.18
CA GLU A 90 -15.02 8.68 3.04
C GLU A 90 -14.25 9.43 4.15
N GLY A 91 -13.58 10.52 3.77
CA GLY A 91 -12.75 11.31 4.68
C GLY A 91 -11.41 10.68 5.07
N LYS A 92 -11.12 9.42 4.69
CA LYS A 92 -9.78 8.83 4.87
C LYS A 92 -8.79 9.31 3.81
N LYS A 93 -7.55 9.56 4.23
CA LYS A 93 -6.43 9.84 3.34
C LYS A 93 -5.94 8.53 2.73
N ILE A 94 -6.22 8.33 1.44
CA ILE A 94 -5.86 7.11 0.70
C ILE A 94 -4.92 7.46 -0.45
N PHE A 95 -3.83 6.70 -0.56
CA PHE A 95 -2.83 6.80 -1.62
C PHE A 95 -2.67 5.48 -2.36
N GLY A 96 -2.32 5.58 -3.63
CA GLY A 96 -2.04 4.44 -4.48
C GLY A 96 -0.55 4.36 -4.77
N VAL A 97 0.02 3.17 -4.65
CA VAL A 97 1.41 2.90 -5.01
C VAL A 97 1.43 1.81 -6.07
N VAL A 98 1.94 2.15 -7.26
CA VAL A 98 2.23 1.17 -8.31
C VAL A 98 3.69 0.76 -8.12
N ASN A 99 3.92 -0.43 -7.56
CA ASN A 99 5.23 -0.97 -7.23
C ASN A 99 5.78 -1.88 -8.34
N LYS A 100 7.08 -2.18 -8.29
CA LYS A 100 7.81 -3.06 -9.22
C LYS A 100 7.85 -2.56 -10.66
N ILE A 101 7.91 -1.23 -10.83
CA ILE A 101 8.00 -0.61 -12.16
C ILE A 101 9.30 -0.94 -12.90
N ASP A 102 10.31 -1.43 -12.18
CA ASP A 102 11.61 -1.85 -12.70
C ASP A 102 11.58 -3.21 -13.42
N ILE A 103 10.57 -4.04 -13.18
CA ILE A 103 10.53 -5.40 -13.73
C ILE A 103 10.23 -5.35 -15.23
N LYS A 104 11.05 -6.04 -16.03
CA LYS A 104 10.81 -6.21 -17.47
C LYS A 104 9.43 -6.80 -17.73
N GLY A 105 8.62 -6.11 -18.53
CA GLY A 105 7.25 -6.52 -18.85
C GLY A 105 6.19 -6.02 -17.85
N ALA A 106 6.59 -5.27 -16.82
CA ALA A 106 5.64 -4.53 -15.99
C ALA A 106 4.83 -3.54 -16.84
N ASN A 107 3.58 -3.30 -16.46
CA ASN A 107 2.71 -2.30 -17.06
C ASN A 107 2.22 -1.30 -16.00
N PRO A 108 3.02 -0.27 -15.67
CA PRO A 108 2.68 0.69 -14.64
C PRO A 108 1.37 1.44 -14.95
N LEU A 109 1.12 1.77 -16.22
CA LEU A 109 -0.10 2.47 -16.63
C LEU A 109 -1.36 1.63 -16.39
N LYS A 110 -1.29 0.32 -16.63
CA LYS A 110 -2.35 -0.61 -16.25
C LYS A 110 -2.52 -0.65 -14.73
N GLY A 111 -1.43 -0.75 -13.97
CA GLY A 111 -1.49 -0.69 -12.51
C GLY A 111 -2.17 0.59 -11.99
N LYS A 112 -1.84 1.75 -12.57
CA LYS A 112 -2.52 3.02 -12.28
C LYS A 112 -4.02 2.94 -12.57
N LYS A 113 -4.41 2.39 -13.73
CA LYS A 113 -5.83 2.23 -14.08
C LYS A 113 -6.58 1.40 -13.05
N LEU A 114 -6.01 0.28 -12.59
CA LEU A 114 -6.63 -0.57 -11.56
C LEU A 114 -6.80 0.19 -10.23
N LEU A 115 -5.83 1.02 -9.83
CA LEU A 115 -5.95 1.86 -8.64
C LEU A 115 -7.06 2.92 -8.76
N LEU A 116 -7.20 3.54 -9.94
CA LEU A 116 -8.30 4.47 -10.21
C LEU A 116 -9.66 3.76 -10.10
N GLU A 117 -9.79 2.56 -10.66
CA GLU A 117 -11.01 1.73 -10.55
C GLU A 117 -11.32 1.33 -9.10
N SER A 118 -10.30 1.14 -8.26
CA SER A 118 -10.46 0.92 -6.82
C SER A 118 -10.91 2.16 -6.04
N GLY A 119 -10.96 3.35 -6.67
CA GLY A 119 -11.39 4.62 -6.05
C GLY A 119 -10.25 5.48 -5.51
N VAL A 120 -8.99 5.19 -5.85
CA VAL A 120 -7.86 6.08 -5.51
C VAL A 120 -7.87 7.30 -6.43
N LYS A 121 -7.69 8.49 -5.87
CA LYS A 121 -7.59 9.73 -6.65
C LYS A 121 -6.31 9.78 -7.48
N MET A 122 -6.39 10.32 -8.69
CA MET A 122 -5.29 10.29 -9.67
C MET A 122 -4.02 10.99 -9.17
N GLU A 123 -4.18 12.10 -8.48
CA GLU A 123 -3.11 12.90 -7.87
C GLU A 123 -2.41 12.20 -6.69
N ASN A 124 -3.05 11.19 -6.10
CA ASN A 124 -2.53 10.42 -4.97
C ASN A 124 -1.81 9.13 -5.40
N ILE A 125 -1.58 8.93 -6.70
CA ILE A 125 -0.88 7.75 -7.22
C ILE A 125 0.60 8.03 -7.42
N ILE A 126 1.45 7.16 -6.86
CA ILE A 126 2.91 7.22 -6.94
C ILE A 126 3.41 5.93 -7.58
N PHE A 127 4.31 6.06 -8.54
CA PHE A 127 5.03 4.95 -9.16
C PHE A 127 6.34 4.72 -8.41
N VAL A 128 6.62 3.47 -8.03
CA VAL A 128 7.82 3.15 -7.28
C VAL A 128 8.44 1.84 -7.73
N SER A 129 9.75 1.73 -7.55
CA SER A 129 10.44 0.47 -7.42
C SER A 129 11.02 0.40 -6.02
N ALA A 130 10.53 -0.55 -5.22
CA ALA A 130 11.13 -0.85 -3.93
C ALA A 130 12.56 -1.43 -4.05
N ILE A 131 12.96 -1.92 -5.23
CA ILE A 131 14.29 -2.53 -5.46
C ILE A 131 15.30 -1.51 -5.95
N THR A 132 14.96 -0.70 -6.95
CA THR A 132 15.88 0.32 -7.50
C THR A 132 15.87 1.62 -6.71
N GLY A 133 14.84 1.83 -5.87
CA GLY A 133 14.62 3.07 -5.14
C GLY A 133 13.91 4.16 -5.96
N GLU A 134 13.61 3.92 -7.23
CA GLU A 134 12.85 4.85 -8.06
C GLU A 134 11.51 5.20 -7.39
N GLY A 135 11.19 6.49 -7.30
CA GLY A 135 9.95 6.99 -6.69
C GLY A 135 9.87 6.89 -5.16
N MET A 136 10.80 6.20 -4.49
CA MET A 136 10.76 6.01 -3.03
C MET A 136 10.89 7.31 -2.24
N LYS A 137 11.72 8.25 -2.71
CA LYS A 137 11.86 9.57 -2.08
C LYS A 137 10.53 10.34 -2.05
N LYS A 138 9.78 10.33 -3.16
CA LYS A 138 8.47 10.97 -3.26
C LYS A 138 7.45 10.31 -2.32
N LEU A 139 7.50 8.97 -2.20
CA LEU A 139 6.68 8.23 -1.25
C LEU A 139 7.02 8.61 0.20
N GLU A 140 8.31 8.66 0.56
CA GLU A 140 8.79 9.06 1.89
C GLU A 140 8.34 10.49 2.25
N GLU A 141 8.51 11.45 1.34
CA GLU A 141 8.08 12.84 1.54
C GLU A 141 6.56 12.95 1.76
N THR A 142 5.78 12.21 0.97
CA THR A 142 4.32 12.16 1.08
C THR A 142 3.89 11.60 2.43
N ILE A 143 4.50 10.50 2.85
CA ILE A 143 4.26 9.85 4.15
C ILE A 143 4.63 10.77 5.31
N ASN A 144 5.80 11.40 5.26
CA ASN A 144 6.27 12.32 6.30
C ASN A 144 5.37 13.54 6.45
N LYS A 145 4.82 14.07 5.34
CA LYS A 145 3.85 15.16 5.39
C LYS A 145 2.60 14.74 6.16
N ILE A 146 2.06 13.56 5.85
CA ILE A 146 0.87 13.01 6.53
C ILE A 146 1.15 12.80 8.02
N LEU A 147 2.32 12.29 8.40
CA LEU A 147 2.65 12.02 9.80
C LEU A 147 2.77 13.29 10.64
N LYS A 148 3.14 14.42 10.03
CA LYS A 148 3.26 15.73 10.69
C LYS A 148 1.93 16.48 10.87
N GLU A 149 0.92 16.21 10.03
CA GLU A 149 -0.42 16.83 10.08
C GLU A 149 -1.29 16.32 11.25
#